data_AF-A0A8T5NVS8-F1
#
_entry.id   AF-A0A8T5NVS8-F1
#
_cell.length_a   1.000
_cell.length_b   1.000
_cell.length_c   1.000
_cell.angle_alpha   90.00
_cell.angle_beta   90.00
_cell.angle_gamma   90.00
#
_symmetry.space_group_name_H-M   'P 1'
#
loop_
_entity.id
_entity.type
_entity.pdbx_description
1 polymer ?
#
loop_
_entity_poly.entity_id
_entity_poly.type
_entity_poly.pdbx_seq_one_letter_code
_entity_poly.pdbx_strand_id
1 'polypeptide(L)' 'MIINFWGNLKEPLRPPFRGQQRVAYELTRRASVKDIIEALGVPHTEVGRLIVAGREISFAAPGAGDETL' A
#
# COMPACT_ATOMS: atom_id res chain seq x y z
N MET A 1 8.25 5.01 4.77
CA MET A 1 7.41 5.66 3.73
C MET A 1 6.08 6.13 4.31
N ILE A 2 5.39 7.06 3.64
CA ILE A 2 4.05 7.52 4.02
C ILE A 2 3.05 6.98 3.00
N ILE A 3 1.97 6.35 3.46
CA ILE A 3 0.90 5.80 2.63
C ILE A 3 -0.39 6.52 2.99
N ASN A 4 -1.14 6.94 1.95
CA ASN A 4 -2.44 7.59 2.13
C ASN A 4 -3.57 6.65 1.69
N PHE A 5 -4.49 6.38 2.61
CA PHE A 5 -5.68 5.56 2.40
C PHE A 5 -6.91 6.44 2.18
N TRP A 6 -7.64 6.17 1.10
CA TRP A 6 -8.82 6.95 0.70
C TRP A 6 -10.08 6.11 0.81
N GLY A 7 -11.22 6.78 0.99
CA GLY A 7 -12.52 6.11 1.06
C GLY A 7 -12.61 5.07 2.17
N ASN A 8 -13.11 3.89 1.83
CA ASN A 8 -13.30 2.76 2.73
C ASN A 8 -12.02 1.99 3.06
N LEU A 9 -10.90 2.25 2.37
CA LEU A 9 -9.63 1.54 2.61
C LEU A 9 -9.03 1.82 4.00
N LYS A 10 -9.57 2.79 4.73
CA LYS A 10 -9.16 3.10 6.12
C LYS A 10 -9.75 2.13 7.15
N GLU A 11 -10.88 1.50 6.83
CA GLU A 11 -11.64 0.63 7.74
C GLU A 11 -10.96 -0.73 7.98
N PRO A 12 -10.44 -1.43 6.95
CA PRO A 12 -9.76 -2.71 7.14
C PRO A 12 -8.34 -2.58 7.72
N LEU A 13 -7.83 -1.36 7.94
CA LEU A 13 -6.53 -1.15 8.55
C LEU A 13 -6.47 -1.80 9.94
N ARG A 14 -5.36 -2.50 10.20
CA ARG A 14 -5.07 -3.11 11.50
C ARG A 14 -4.76 -2.02 12.53
N PRO A 15 -5.10 -2.23 13.82
CA PRO A 15 -4.59 -1.37 14.89
C PRO A 15 -3.05 -1.29 14.85
N PRO A 16 -2.45 -0.12 15.12
CA PRO A 16 -3.08 1.15 15.55
C PRO A 16 -3.64 2.01 14.41
N PHE A 17 -3.51 1.58 13.15
CA PHE A 17 -3.78 2.40 11.96
C PHE A 17 -5.25 2.47 11.53
N ARG A 18 -6.15 1.74 12.21
CA ARG A 18 -7.58 1.71 11.87
C ARG A 18 -8.17 3.12 11.78
N GLY A 19 -8.83 3.41 10.66
CA GLY A 19 -9.47 4.70 10.39
C GLY A 19 -8.50 5.84 10.00
N GLN A 20 -7.18 5.62 10.09
CA GLN A 20 -6.20 6.64 9.76
C GLN A 20 -6.08 6.80 8.25
N GLN A 21 -6.13 8.06 7.79
CA GLN A 21 -5.89 8.37 6.38
C GLN A 21 -4.41 8.29 6.02
N ARG A 22 -3.51 8.61 6.94
CA ARG A 22 -2.08 8.71 6.68
C ARG A 22 -1.32 7.78 7.62
N VAL A 23 -0.63 6.79 7.06
CA VAL A 23 0.13 5.79 7.81
C VAL A 23 1.62 5.94 7.51
N ALA A 24 2.42 6.08 8.56
CA ALA A 24 3.87 5.94 8.46
C ALA A 24 4.24 4.47 8.57
N TYR A 25 4.83 3.93 7.50
CA TYR A 25 5.25 2.53 7.43
C TYR A 25 6.76 2.45 7.29
N GLU A 26 7.43 1.72 8.18
CA GLU A 26 8.87 1.49 8.11
C GLU A 26 9.17 0.37 7.11
N LEU A 27 9.99 0.66 6.11
CA LEU A 27 10.39 -0.32 5.10
C LEU A 27 11.67 -1.01 5.57
N THR A 28 11.53 -2.08 6.36
CA THR A 28 12.67 -2.83 6.94
C THR A 28 13.28 -3.86 6.01
N ARG A 29 12.58 -4.20 4.93
CA ARG A 29 13.02 -5.13 3.88
C ARG A 29 12.45 -4.71 2.53
N ARG A 30 13.01 -5.24 1.44
CA ARG A 30 12.32 -5.18 0.15
C ARG A 30 11.01 -5.98 0.24
N ALA A 31 9.92 -5.32 -0.12
CA ALA A 31 8.57 -5.83 -0.08
C ALA A 31 7.79 -5.20 -1.24
N SER A 32 6.93 -5.97 -1.88
CA SER A 32 6.06 -5.44 -2.92
C SER A 32 4.99 -4.54 -2.29
N VAL A 33 4.42 -3.63 -3.08
CA VAL A 33 3.31 -2.77 -2.62
C VAL A 33 2.13 -3.59 -2.10
N LYS A 34 1.86 -4.74 -2.73
CA LYS A 34 0.85 -5.71 -2.27
C LYS A 34 1.13 -6.17 -0.85
N ASP A 35 2.37 -6.64 -0.60
CA ASP A 35 2.79 -7.12 0.72
C ASP A 35 2.64 -6.04 1.80
N ILE A 36 2.98 -4.78 1.46
CA ILE A 36 2.89 -3.65 2.40
C ILE A 36 1.42 -3.36 2.74
N ILE A 37 0.55 -3.29 1.73
CA ILE A 37 -0.87 -2.99 1.91
C ILE A 37 -1.58 -4.11 2.68
N GLU A 38 -1.26 -5.37 2.38
CA GLU A 38 -1.79 -6.54 3.08
C GLU A 38 -1.29 -6.65 4.53
N ALA A 39 -0.03 -6.28 4.78
CA ALA A 39 0.52 -6.20 6.14
C ALA A 39 -0.21 -5.14 6.98
N LEU A 40 -0.66 -4.05 6.35
CA LEU A 40 -1.47 -3.00 6.98
C LEU A 40 -2.94 -3.42 7.18
N GLY A 41 -3.37 -4.55 6.61
CA GLY A 41 -4.69 -5.14 6.80
C GLY A 41 -5.65 -5.01 5.61
N VAL A 42 -5.25 -4.30 4.56
CA VAL A 42 -6.09 -4.09 3.39
C VAL A 42 -5.78 -5.19 2.36
N PRO A 43 -6.74 -6.00 1.93
CA PRO A 43 -6.50 -6.91 0.81
C PRO A 43 -6.18 -6.10 -0.44
N HIS A 44 -5.09 -6.42 -1.15
CA HIS A 44 -4.70 -5.61 -2.32
C HIS A 44 -5.77 -5.62 -3.44
N THR A 45 -6.64 -6.64 -3.46
CA THR A 45 -7.78 -6.75 -4.37
C THR A 45 -8.85 -5.69 -4.13
N GLU A 46 -8.92 -5.12 -2.92
CA GLU A 46 -9.83 -4.01 -2.59
C GLU A 46 -9.27 -2.66 -3.07
N VAL A 47 -7.98 -2.61 -3.43
CA VAL A 47 -7.34 -1.37 -3.88
C VAL A 47 -7.60 -1.18 -5.37
N GLY A 48 -8.49 -0.24 -5.68
CA GLY A 48 -8.82 0.07 -7.07
C GLY A 48 -7.65 0.66 -7.87
N ARG A 49 -6.87 1.57 -7.26
CA ARG A 49 -5.76 2.28 -7.94
C ARG A 49 -4.64 2.65 -6.96
N LEU A 50 -3.41 2.67 -7.46
CA LEU A 50 -2.24 3.18 -6.74
C LEU A 50 -1.70 4.42 -7.44
N ILE A 51 -1.44 5.48 -6.67
CA ILE A 51 -0.84 6.71 -7.20
C ILE A 51 0.52 6.93 -6.53
N VAL A 52 1.58 6.99 -7.35
CA VAL A 52 2.94 7.32 -6.91
C VAL A 52 3.44 8.49 -7.76
N ALA A 53 3.91 9.54 -7.10
CA ALA A 53 4.35 10.78 -7.77
C ALA A 53 3.32 11.33 -8.80
N GLY A 54 2.02 11.24 -8.46
CA GLY A 54 0.93 11.69 -9.32
C GLY A 54 0.60 10.77 -10.51
N ARG A 55 1.27 9.62 -10.64
CA ARG A 55 1.04 8.65 -11.71
C ARG A 55 0.36 7.40 -11.18
N GLU A 56 -0.63 6.93 -11.92
CA GLU A 56 -1.25 5.64 -11.65
C GLU A 56 -0.28 4.51 -12.00
N ILE A 57 -0.11 3.56 -11.08
CA ILE A 57 0.74 2.39 -11.27
C ILE A 57 -0.07 1.10 -11.07
N SER A 58 0.27 0.08 -11.85
CA SER A 58 -0.37 -1.23 -11.78
C SER A 58 0.31 -2.12 -10.75
N PHE A 59 -0.50 -2.94 -10.08
CA PHE A 59 -0.03 -4.07 -9.28
C PHE A 59 0.65 -5.19 -10.10
N ALA A 60 0.44 -5.17 -11.42
CA ALA A 60 1.07 -6.05 -12.38
C ALA A 60 2.29 -5.34 -12.96
N ALA A 61 3.45 -5.55 -12.35
CA ALA A 61 4.73 -5.39 -13.02
C ALA A 61 5.52 -6.70 -12.89
N PRO A 62 5.34 -7.66 -13.81
CA PRO A 62 6.29 -8.74 -14.00
C PRO A 62 7.37 -8.23 -14.98
N GLY A 63 8.59 -7.95 -14.49
CA GLY A 63 9.66 -7.52 -15.40
C GLY A 63 10.96 -6.95 -14.83
N ALA A 64 11.07 -6.70 -13.54
CA ALA A 64 12.35 -6.51 -12.87
C ALA A 64 12.18 -7.06 -11.46
N GLY A 65 12.97 -8.07 -11.10
CA GLY A 65 12.93 -8.57 -9.73
C GLY A 65 13.16 -7.41 -8.79
N ASP A 66 12.33 -7.27 -7.76
CA ASP A 66 12.78 -6.65 -6.53
C ASP A 66 13.34 -5.21 -6.68
N GLU A 67 12.67 -4.34 -7.42
CA GLU A 67 13.05 -2.92 -7.53
C GLU A 67 11.92 -2.01 -7.00
N THR A 68 11.96 -1.91 -5.68
CA THR A 68 11.78 -0.72 -4.82
C THR A 68 10.93 0.43 -5.38
N LEU A 69 9.76 0.65 -4.76
CA LEU A 69 9.10 1.97 -4.70
C LEU A 69 9.93 2.98 -3.91
#